data_AF-A0A951WL17-F1
#
_entry.id   AF-A0A951WL17-F1
#
_cell.length_a   1.000
_cell.length_b   1.000
_cell.length_c   1.000
_cell.angle_alpha   90.00
_cell.angle_beta   90.00
_cell.angle_gamma   90.00
#
_symmetry.space_group_name_H-M   'P 1'
#
loop_
_entity.id
_entity.type
_entity.pdbx_description
1 polymer ?
#
loop_
_entity_poly.entity_id
_entity_poly.type
_entity_poly.pdbx_seq_one_letter_code
_entity_poly.pdbx_strand_id
1 'polypeptide(L)'
;MKVDSFNVRAYGILFSQGSVLLSKEWYANHPGPIFKFPGGGVNLGEGPVDCVIREFKEEANLLVSVHEIIHVGRGFVKSFFNDTQVISLYFLVKSLGGMPPVDQKLPDPEGREGAWYQLYWCPVSQIKPEMMTFSNEQEMTSVLQKYPVPD
;
A
#
# COMPACT_ATOMS: atom_id res chain seq x y z
N MET A 1 4.70 -18.34 18.55
CA MET A 1 5.01 -17.65 17.28
C MET A 1 6.23 -16.77 17.54
N LYS A 2 7.34 -16.95 16.80
CA LYS A 2 8.53 -16.10 16.95
C LYS A 2 8.32 -14.77 16.22
N VAL A 3 8.68 -13.68 16.89
CA VAL A 3 8.77 -12.31 16.37
C VAL A 3 9.98 -11.67 17.03
N ASP A 4 10.92 -11.13 16.25
CA ASP A 4 12.20 -10.61 16.79
C ASP A 4 12.49 -9.15 16.43
N SER A 5 11.72 -8.56 15.51
CA SER A 5 11.97 -7.22 15.01
C SER A 5 10.70 -6.55 14.47
N PHE A 6 10.73 -5.22 14.37
CA PHE A 6 9.68 -4.43 13.73
C PHE A 6 10.01 -4.17 12.26
N ASN A 7 8.99 -4.23 11.42
CA ASN A 7 9.01 -3.84 10.02
C ASN A 7 8.05 -2.66 9.84
N VAL A 8 8.60 -1.46 9.67
CA VAL A 8 7.78 -0.28 9.41
C VAL A 8 7.42 -0.26 7.93
N ARG A 9 6.12 -0.11 7.64
CA ARG A 9 5.59 0.02 6.29
C ARG A 9 4.89 1.34 6.12
N ALA A 10 5.08 1.96 4.96
CA ALA A 10 4.48 3.24 4.64
C ALA A 10 3.72 3.12 3.32
N TYR A 11 2.46 3.54 3.34
CA TYR A 11 1.54 3.42 2.22
C TYR A 11 0.93 4.78 1.89
N GLY A 12 0.68 5.00 0.61
CA GLY A 12 0.03 6.19 0.10
C GLY A 12 -1.42 5.96 -0.27
N ILE A 13 -2.29 6.85 0.19
CA ILE A 13 -3.69 6.93 -0.20
C ILE A 13 -3.81 8.01 -1.28
N LEU A 14 -3.81 7.58 -2.54
CA LEU A 14 -3.93 8.46 -3.69
C LEU A 14 -5.35 8.39 -4.25
N PHE A 15 -6.04 9.52 -4.22
CA PHE A 15 -7.35 9.68 -4.84
C PHE A 15 -7.25 10.24 -6.27
N SER A 16 -8.18 9.84 -7.13
CA SER A 16 -8.41 10.43 -8.44
C SER A 16 -9.83 10.15 -8.88
N GLN A 17 -10.60 11.18 -9.23
CA GLN A 17 -11.95 11.07 -9.80
C GLN A 17 -12.89 10.13 -8.99
N GLY A 18 -12.95 10.32 -7.67
CA GLY A 18 -13.77 9.49 -6.77
C GLY A 18 -13.31 8.04 -6.61
N SER A 19 -12.12 7.71 -7.11
CA SER A 19 -11.46 6.41 -6.95
C SER A 19 -10.19 6.54 -6.13
N VAL A 20 -9.73 5.42 -5.57
CA VAL A 20 -8.45 5.28 -4.87
C VAL A 20 -7.58 4.26 -5.58
N LEU A 21 -6.27 4.52 -5.64
CA LEU A 21 -5.31 3.59 -6.24
C LEU A 21 -5.04 2.42 -5.29
N LEU A 22 -5.14 1.19 -5.78
CA LEU A 22 -4.83 -0.04 -5.05
C LEU A 22 -3.79 -0.88 -5.82
N SER A 23 -3.08 -1.72 -5.08
CA SER A 23 -2.17 -2.73 -5.61
C SER A 23 -2.74 -4.13 -5.36
N LYS A 24 -2.76 -4.94 -6.41
CA LYS A 24 -3.03 -6.38 -6.38
C LYS A 24 -1.74 -7.12 -6.67
N GLU A 25 -1.27 -7.90 -5.71
CA GLU A 25 -0.01 -8.62 -5.79
C GLU A 25 -0.21 -10.11 -5.77
N TRP A 26 0.75 -10.84 -6.32
CA TRP A 26 0.79 -12.28 -6.29
C TRP A 26 2.20 -12.74 -5.95
N TYR A 27 2.29 -13.71 -5.05
CA TYR A 27 3.51 -14.40 -4.68
C TYR A 27 3.29 -15.90 -4.77
N ALA A 28 4.22 -16.65 -5.35
CA ALA A 28 4.08 -18.09 -5.58
C ALA A 28 3.74 -18.89 -4.31
N ASN A 29 4.20 -18.41 -3.15
CA ASN A 29 3.99 -19.06 -1.86
C ASN A 29 2.73 -18.58 -1.10
N HIS A 30 1.93 -17.68 -1.67
CA HIS A 30 0.73 -17.12 -1.02
C HIS A 30 -0.55 -17.80 -1.56
N PRO A 31 -1.55 -18.11 -0.70
CA PRO A 31 -2.75 -18.85 -1.10
C PRO A 31 -3.70 -18.10 -2.05
N GLY A 32 -3.43 -16.83 -2.37
CA GLY A 32 -4.26 -15.99 -3.22
C GLY A 32 -3.59 -14.66 -3.55
N PRO A 33 -4.26 -13.75 -4.26
CA PRO A 33 -3.75 -12.40 -4.43
C PRO A 33 -3.76 -11.62 -3.11
N ILE A 34 -2.77 -10.74 -2.95
CA ILE A 34 -2.70 -9.76 -1.86
C ILE A 34 -3.27 -8.44 -2.37
N PHE A 35 -4.14 -7.81 -1.59
CA PHE A 35 -4.69 -6.50 -1.88
C PHE A 35 -4.28 -5.52 -0.78
N LYS A 36 -3.66 -4.42 -1.20
CA LYS A 36 -3.14 -3.36 -0.32
C LYS A 36 -3.13 -2.01 -1.04
N PHE A 37 -2.81 -0.95 -0.29
CA PHE A 37 -2.50 0.35 -0.88
C PHE A 37 -1.06 0.37 -1.42
N PRO A 38 -0.74 1.17 -2.45
CA PRO A 38 0.63 1.30 -2.96
C PRO A 38 1.60 1.80 -1.89
N GLY A 39 2.83 1.28 -1.91
CA GLY A 39 3.82 1.48 -0.86
C GLY A 39 4.47 0.18 -0.39
N GLY A 40 5.39 0.30 0.55
CA GLY A 40 6.30 -0.79 0.86
C GLY A 40 7.00 -0.68 2.21
N GLY A 41 8.15 -1.35 2.31
CA GLY A 41 8.98 -1.36 3.50
C GLY A 41 9.83 -0.10 3.60
N VAL A 42 9.89 0.50 4.79
CA VAL A 42 10.81 1.60 5.06
C VAL A 42 12.21 1.04 5.25
N ASN A 43 13.17 1.52 4.46
CA ASN A 43 14.56 1.09 4.55
C ASN A 43 15.28 1.69 5.78
N LEU A 44 16.38 1.08 6.21
CA LEU A 44 17.22 1.67 7.26
C LEU A 44 17.83 3.00 6.77
N GLY A 45 17.65 4.06 7.56
CA GLY A 45 18.07 5.42 7.19
C GLY A 45 17.06 6.16 6.30
N GLU A 46 15.92 5.56 5.97
CA GLU A 46 14.84 6.17 5.19
C GLU A 46 13.69 6.63 6.09
N GLY A 47 13.15 7.82 5.83
CA GLY A 47 11.92 8.29 6.47
C GLY A 47 10.68 7.66 5.83
N PRO A 48 9.57 7.44 6.57
CA PRO A 48 8.34 6.90 5.98
C PRO A 48 7.77 7.71 4.80
N VAL A 49 7.96 9.03 4.83
CA VAL A 49 7.58 9.93 3.74
C VAL A 49 8.40 9.64 2.48
N ASP A 50 9.72 9.53 2.62
CA ASP A 50 10.62 9.24 1.50
C ASP A 50 10.36 7.84 0.92
N CYS A 51 10.05 6.88 1.79
CA CYS A 51 9.60 5.54 1.37
C CYS A 51 8.37 5.62 0.46
N VAL A 52 7.31 6.34 0.84
CA VAL A 52 6.13 6.50 -0.03
C VAL A 52 6.50 7.14 -1.37
N ILE A 53 7.35 8.16 -1.38
CA ILE A 53 7.79 8.83 -2.62
C ILE A 53 8.55 7.84 -3.51
N ARG A 54 9.50 7.08 -2.96
CA ARG A 54 10.28 6.06 -3.67
C ARG A 54 9.38 4.98 -4.25
N GLU A 55 8.52 4.39 -3.43
CA GLU A 55 7.62 3.30 -3.84
C GLU A 55 6.65 3.76 -4.93
N PHE A 56 6.05 4.96 -4.83
CA PHE A 56 5.20 5.49 -5.91
C PHE A 56 5.98 5.74 -7.20
N LYS A 57 7.25 6.11 -7.10
CA LYS A 57 8.09 6.29 -8.28
C LYS A 57 8.45 4.94 -8.93
N GLU A 58 8.79 3.94 -8.12
CA GLU A 58 9.17 2.59 -8.56
C GLU A 58 7.98 1.79 -9.09
N GLU A 59 6.90 1.71 -8.32
CA GLU A 59 5.75 0.85 -8.60
C GLU A 59 4.75 1.51 -9.56
N ALA A 60 4.53 2.82 -9.43
CA ALA A 60 3.48 3.54 -10.14
C ALA A 60 4.00 4.55 -11.16
N ASN A 61 5.32 4.74 -11.30
CA ASN A 61 5.90 5.81 -12.12
C ASN A 61 5.26 7.20 -11.89
N LEU A 62 4.85 7.45 -10.64
CA LEU A 62 4.21 8.70 -10.23
C LEU A 62 5.17 9.57 -9.45
N LEU A 63 5.14 10.88 -9.73
CA LEU A 63 5.71 11.88 -8.84
C LEU A 63 4.61 12.33 -7.89
N VAL A 64 4.88 12.28 -6.59
CA VAL A 64 3.87 12.55 -5.57
C VAL A 64 4.37 13.47 -4.47
N SER A 65 3.45 14.22 -3.86
CA SER A 65 3.64 14.87 -2.56
C SER A 65 2.90 14.10 -1.48
N VAL A 66 3.57 13.90 -0.34
CA VAL A 66 3.03 13.19 0.83
C VAL A 66 2.61 14.22 1.87
N HIS A 67 1.41 14.07 2.41
CA HIS A 67 0.79 15.00 3.34
C HIS A 67 0.59 14.35 4.72
N GLU A 68 -0.51 14.68 5.42
CA GLU A 68 -0.80 14.14 6.74
C GLU A 68 -0.93 12.61 6.76
N ILE A 69 -0.67 12.05 7.95
CA ILE A 69 -1.02 10.66 8.24
C ILE A 69 -2.55 10.60 8.39
N ILE A 70 -3.18 9.73 7.59
CA ILE A 70 -4.60 9.43 7.70
C ILE A 70 -4.84 8.41 8.82
N HIS A 71 -3.96 7.41 8.93
CA HIS A 71 -4.10 6.33 9.91
C HIS A 71 -2.77 5.66 10.23
N VAL A 72 -2.70 5.03 11.40
CA VAL A 72 -1.60 4.15 11.83
C VAL A 72 -2.23 2.83 12.23
N GLY A 73 -1.72 1.71 11.71
CA GLY A 73 -2.20 0.38 12.05
C GLY A 73 -2.13 0.11 13.55
N ARG A 74 -3.24 -0.31 14.16
CA ARG A 74 -3.36 -0.48 15.61
C ARG A 74 -3.23 -1.94 16.07
N GLY A 75 -3.36 -2.88 15.14
CA GLY A 75 -3.32 -4.30 15.42
C GLY A 75 -1.92 -4.89 15.38
N PHE A 76 -1.75 -6.05 16.03
CA PHE A 76 -0.59 -6.90 15.79
C PHE A 76 -0.75 -7.60 14.43
N VAL A 77 0.22 -7.37 13.54
CA VAL A 77 0.31 -8.04 12.23
C VAL A 77 1.68 -8.67 12.12
N LYS A 78 1.74 -9.99 12.00
CA LYS A 78 3.00 -10.69 11.65
C LYS A 78 3.21 -10.61 10.14
N SER A 79 4.43 -10.29 9.72
CA SER A 79 4.83 -10.33 8.32
C SER A 79 4.64 -11.72 7.73
N PHE A 80 4.16 -11.79 6.49
CA PHE A 80 4.04 -13.04 5.75
C PHE A 80 5.40 -13.64 5.37
N PHE A 81 6.42 -12.80 5.20
CA PHE A 81 7.71 -13.20 4.62
C PHE A 81 8.77 -13.59 5.67
N ASN A 82 8.63 -13.14 6.91
CA ASN A 82 9.65 -13.31 7.96
C ASN A 82 9.08 -13.14 9.37
N ASP A 83 9.92 -13.32 10.39
CA ASP A 83 9.56 -13.22 11.82
C ASP A 83 9.51 -11.75 12.32
N THR A 84 8.96 -10.83 11.52
CA THR A 84 8.80 -9.42 11.90
C THR A 84 7.35 -9.07 12.25
N GLN A 85 7.17 -8.08 13.11
CA GLN A 85 5.88 -7.41 13.34
C GLN A 85 5.77 -6.16 12.46
N VAL A 86 4.69 -6.04 11.72
CA VAL A 86 4.43 -4.91 10.83
C VAL A 86 3.78 -3.76 11.58
N ILE A 87 4.31 -2.55 11.39
CA ILE A 87 3.67 -1.28 11.78
C ILE A 87 3.37 -0.51 10.48
N SER A 88 2.09 -0.31 10.17
CA SER A 88 1.68 0.35 8.93
C SER A 88 1.35 1.82 9.17
N LEU A 89 1.90 2.71 8.34
CA LEU A 89 1.61 4.13 8.28
C LEU A 89 0.89 4.44 6.97
N TYR A 90 -0.21 5.18 7.03
CA TYR A 90 -1.01 5.53 5.85
C TYR A 90 -1.04 7.04 5.69
N PHE A 91 -0.51 7.55 4.58
CA PHE A 91 -0.42 8.97 4.30
C PHE A 91 -1.40 9.39 3.21
N LEU A 92 -1.94 10.60 3.30
CA LEU A 92 -2.59 11.23 2.16
C LEU A 92 -1.52 11.59 1.12
N VAL A 93 -1.77 11.25 -0.15
CA VAL A 93 -0.84 11.49 -1.24
C VAL A 93 -1.53 12.24 -2.37
N LYS A 94 -0.83 13.21 -2.97
CA LYS A 94 -1.28 13.91 -4.17
C LYS A 94 -0.32 13.65 -5.33
N SER A 95 -0.87 13.41 -6.52
CA SER A 95 -0.08 13.32 -7.74
C SER A 95 0.41 14.70 -8.16
N LEU A 96 1.70 14.81 -8.41
CA LEU A 96 2.35 15.98 -9.03
C LEU A 96 2.57 15.77 -10.54
N GLY A 97 2.46 14.54 -11.01
CA GLY A 97 2.61 14.19 -12.42
C GLY A 97 2.94 12.71 -12.65
N GLY A 98 2.86 12.31 -13.92
CA GLY A 98 2.99 10.91 -14.35
C GLY A 98 1.64 10.22 -14.48
N MET A 99 1.67 8.97 -14.93
CA MET A 99 0.49 8.12 -15.07
C MET A 99 0.83 6.72 -14.56
N PRO A 100 0.03 6.16 -13.65
CA PRO A 100 0.24 4.80 -13.19
C PRO A 100 -0.05 3.81 -14.33
N PRO A 101 0.76 2.76 -14.51
CA PRO A 101 0.52 1.69 -15.46
C PRO A 101 -0.60 0.76 -14.95
N VAL A 102 -1.81 1.30 -14.84
CA VAL A 102 -2.97 0.56 -14.32
C VAL A 102 -3.37 -0.58 -15.23
N ASP A 103 -3.98 -1.60 -14.63
CA ASP A 103 -4.51 -2.80 -15.28
C ASP A 103 -3.46 -3.63 -16.04
N GLN A 104 -2.17 -3.36 -15.81
CA GLN A 104 -1.05 -4.13 -16.33
C GLN A 104 -0.41 -4.96 -15.22
N LYS A 105 -0.11 -6.23 -15.51
CA LYS A 105 0.72 -7.05 -14.61
C LYS A 105 2.18 -6.71 -14.84
N LEU A 106 2.83 -6.23 -13.80
CA LEU A 106 4.23 -5.86 -13.79
C LEU A 106 5.03 -6.84 -12.92
N PRO A 107 6.32 -7.06 -13.24
CA PRO A 107 7.18 -7.88 -12.40
C PRO A 107 7.27 -7.29 -10.99
N ASP A 108 7.36 -8.14 -9.97
CA ASP A 108 7.63 -7.70 -8.60
C ASP A 108 8.88 -6.79 -8.54
N PRO A 109 8.83 -5.61 -7.90
CA PRO A 109 9.95 -4.68 -7.84
C PRO A 109 11.19 -5.26 -7.14
N GLU A 110 10.98 -6.19 -6.19
CA GLU A 110 12.06 -6.91 -5.51
C GLU A 110 12.61 -8.09 -6.33
N GLY A 111 12.08 -8.35 -7.52
CA GLY A 111 12.58 -9.36 -8.45
C GLY A 111 12.26 -10.81 -8.03
N ARG A 112 11.23 -11.03 -7.22
CA ARG A 112 10.85 -12.38 -6.78
C ARG A 112 10.31 -13.21 -7.95
N GLU A 113 10.86 -14.41 -8.13
CA GLU A 113 10.48 -15.29 -9.23
C GLU A 113 8.99 -15.65 -9.19
N GLY A 114 8.31 -15.48 -10.32
CA GLY A 114 6.87 -15.75 -10.46
C GLY A 114 5.95 -14.76 -9.73
N ALA A 115 6.49 -13.72 -9.10
CA ALA A 115 5.72 -12.68 -8.45
C ALA A 115 5.39 -11.53 -9.40
N TRP A 116 4.22 -10.91 -9.20
CA TRP A 116 3.76 -9.78 -9.98
C TRP A 116 2.88 -8.86 -9.15
N TYR A 117 2.78 -7.61 -9.56
CA TYR A 117 1.81 -6.65 -9.04
C TYR A 117 1.03 -6.00 -10.18
N GLN A 118 -0.16 -5.48 -9.86
CA GLN A 118 -1.03 -4.77 -10.77
C GLN A 118 -1.70 -3.63 -10.01
N LEU A 119 -1.51 -2.41 -10.49
CA LEU A 119 -2.21 -1.25 -9.97
C LEU A 119 -3.57 -1.12 -10.63
N TYR A 120 -4.57 -0.68 -9.88
CA TYR A 120 -5.91 -0.43 -10.42
C TYR A 120 -6.63 0.63 -9.60
N TRP A 121 -7.53 1.36 -10.25
CA TRP A 121 -8.41 2.33 -9.60
C TRP A 121 -9.65 1.62 -9.06
N CYS A 122 -9.91 1.78 -7.76
CA CYS A 122 -11.11 1.27 -7.12
C CYS A 122 -12.01 2.45 -6.74
N PRO A 123 -13.27 2.52 -7.20
CA PRO A 123 -14.21 3.54 -6.74
C PRO A 123 -14.30 3.51 -5.21
N VAL A 124 -14.20 4.68 -4.56
CA VAL A 124 -14.27 4.76 -3.09
C VAL A 124 -15.62 4.27 -2.58
N SER A 125 -16.68 4.36 -3.38
CA SER A 125 -18.00 3.80 -3.07
C SER A 125 -18.06 2.27 -3.08
N GLN A 126 -17.08 1.60 -3.69
CA GLN A 126 -17.04 0.14 -3.83
C GLN A 126 -16.01 -0.53 -2.92
N ILE A 127 -15.04 0.23 -2.39
CA ILE A 127 -14.01 -0.32 -1.52
C ILE A 127 -14.62 -0.77 -0.18
N LYS A 128 -14.29 -1.99 0.23
CA LYS A 128 -14.72 -2.57 1.49
C LYS A 128 -13.54 -3.19 2.23
N PRO A 129 -13.53 -3.18 3.57
CA PRO A 129 -12.45 -3.78 4.34
C PRO A 129 -12.15 -5.21 3.89
N GLU A 130 -13.17 -6.04 3.66
CA GLU A 130 -13.00 -7.47 3.33
C GLU A 130 -12.28 -7.73 1.99
N MET A 131 -12.10 -6.69 1.17
CA MET A 131 -11.29 -6.76 -0.05
C MET A 131 -9.79 -6.79 0.27
N MET A 132 -9.37 -6.26 1.41
CA MET A 132 -7.97 -6.15 1.82
C MET A 132 -7.51 -7.42 2.52
N THR A 133 -6.29 -7.85 2.22
CA THR A 133 -5.74 -9.10 2.73
C THR A 133 -5.33 -9.01 4.20
N PHE A 134 -4.80 -7.86 4.62
CA PHE A 134 -4.21 -7.68 5.93
C PHE A 134 -5.08 -6.76 6.79
N SER A 135 -5.12 -7.02 8.11
CA SER A 135 -6.00 -6.32 9.04
C SER A 135 -5.72 -4.82 9.17
N ASN A 136 -4.48 -4.37 8.98
CA ASN A 136 -4.16 -2.94 9.00
C ASN A 136 -4.80 -2.20 7.81
N GLU A 137 -4.79 -2.81 6.62
CA GLU A 137 -5.41 -2.30 5.41
C GLU A 137 -6.94 -2.35 5.51
N GLN A 138 -7.50 -3.37 6.17
CA GLN A 138 -8.92 -3.43 6.52
C GLN A 138 -9.33 -2.28 7.45
N GLU A 139 -8.52 -1.99 8.47
CA GLU A 139 -8.74 -0.87 9.38
C GLU A 139 -8.65 0.46 8.63
N MET A 140 -7.61 0.67 7.82
CA MET A 140 -7.46 1.86 7.00
C MET A 140 -8.64 2.05 6.03
N THR A 141 -9.13 0.98 5.41
CA THR A 141 -10.31 1.05 4.54
C THR A 141 -11.56 1.49 5.30
N SER A 142 -11.72 1.04 6.55
CA SER A 142 -12.83 1.48 7.42
C SER A 142 -12.72 2.96 7.81
N VAL A 143 -11.49 3.49 7.94
CA VAL A 143 -11.23 4.93 8.13
C VAL A 143 -11.55 5.69 6.85
N LEU A 144 -11.13 5.18 5.69
CA LEU A 144 -11.34 5.81 4.38
C LEU A 144 -12.81 6.05 4.06
N GLN A 145 -13.69 5.10 4.42
CA GLN A 145 -15.14 5.21 4.24
C GLN A 145 -15.78 6.38 5.02
N LYS A 146 -15.07 6.94 6.02
CA LYS A 146 -15.49 8.10 6.81
C LYS A 146 -14.65 9.34 6.49
N TYR A 147 -13.63 9.20 5.65
CA TYR A 147 -12.72 10.28 5.31
C TYR A 147 -13.40 11.20 4.28
N PRO A 148 -13.35 12.53 4.44
CA PRO A 148 -13.83 13.44 3.42
C PRO A 148 -12.93 13.29 2.19
N VAL A 149 -13.43 12.61 1.16
CA VAL A 149 -12.71 12.44 -0.10
C VAL A 149 -12.48 13.84 -0.68
N PRO A 150 -11.22 14.27 -0.89
CA PRO A 150 -10.96 15.54 -1.54
C PRO A 150 -11.52 15.53 -2.96
N ASP A 151 -12.10 16.65 -3.38
CA ASP A 151 -12.53 16.86 -4.77
C ASP A 151 -11.37 16.70 -5.77
#